data_AF-A0A8J9TA09-F1
#
_entry.id   AF-A0A8J9TA09-F1
#
_cell.length_a   1.000
_cell.length_b   1.000
_cell.length_c   1.000
_cell.angle_alpha   90.00
_cell.angle_beta   90.00
_cell.angle_gamma   90.00
#
_symmetry.space_group_name_H-M   'P 1'
#
loop_
_entity.id
_entity.type
_entity.pdbx_description
1 polymer ?
#
loop_
_entity_poly.entity_id
_entity_poly.type
_entity_poly.pdbx_seq_one_letter_code
_entity_poly.pdbx_strand_id
1 'polypeptide(L)'
;IGTNDYASSFCRVDCIVAGNLAIVRELRLQKPEATIVINGLLPRSKSRTDVAFADDFAEINRRLSCIADTLDDVVFFDAAYLFWTEDGGLNRTMLPDGLHPGEVGSRVWGQAIVDRVLKIDGGL
;
A
#
# COMPACT_ATOMS: atom_id res chain seq x y z
N ILE A 1 -1.92 2.63 5.99
CA ILE A 1 -1.75 3.99 6.58
C ILE A 1 -1.17 4.88 5.48
N GLY A 2 -1.50 6.18 5.41
CA GLY A 2 -0.96 7.11 4.39
C GLY A 2 -1.99 7.71 3.43
N THR A 3 -2.94 6.92 2.90
CA THR A 3 -3.93 7.43 1.90
C THR A 3 -4.79 8.58 2.45
N ASN A 4 -5.15 8.53 3.74
CA ASN A 4 -5.96 9.57 4.39
C ASN A 4 -5.12 10.76 4.84
N ASP A 5 -3.86 10.54 5.22
CA ASP A 5 -2.89 11.59 5.55
C ASP A 5 -2.64 12.51 4.34
N TYR A 6 -2.61 11.93 3.14
CA TYR A 6 -2.54 12.71 1.91
C TYR A 6 -3.81 13.56 1.69
N ALA A 7 -4.98 13.02 2.03
CA ALA A 7 -6.27 13.63 1.73
C ALA A 7 -6.69 14.75 2.69
N SER A 8 -6.31 14.68 3.97
CA SER A 8 -6.85 15.54 5.03
C SER A 8 -5.94 16.72 5.41
N SER A 9 -4.62 16.57 5.27
CA SER A 9 -3.64 17.52 5.80
C SER A 9 -2.67 18.07 4.75
N PHE A 10 -2.86 17.74 3.46
CA PHE A 10 -1.91 18.06 2.39
C PHE A 10 -0.46 17.68 2.74
N CYS A 11 -0.30 16.63 3.56
CA CYS A 11 1.02 16.10 3.88
C CYS A 11 1.72 15.69 2.58
N ARG A 12 2.89 16.28 2.34
CA ARG A 12 3.73 15.92 1.19
C ARG A 12 4.19 14.46 1.31
N VAL A 13 4.58 13.87 0.18
CA VAL A 13 5.17 12.52 0.06
C VAL A 13 6.15 12.22 1.22
N ASP A 14 7.04 13.17 1.54
CA ASP A 14 8.01 13.05 2.64
C ASP A 14 7.38 12.74 4.00
N CYS A 15 6.30 13.44 4.36
CA CYS A 15 5.64 13.27 5.66
C CYS A 15 5.01 11.89 5.78
N ILE A 16 4.40 11.39 4.70
CA ILE A 16 3.75 10.08 4.69
C ILE A 16 4.80 8.98 4.78
N VAL A 17 5.91 9.10 4.05
CA VAL A 17 7.04 8.17 4.16
C VAL A 17 7.59 8.20 5.58
N ALA A 18 7.89 9.38 6.13
CA ALA A 18 8.42 9.51 7.50
C ALA A 18 7.48 8.92 8.56
N GLY A 19 6.17 9.13 8.44
CA GLY A 19 5.17 8.57 9.35
C GLY A 19 5.14 7.04 9.31
N ASN A 20 5.19 6.43 8.13
CA ASN A 20 5.29 4.98 8.00
C ASN A 20 6.60 4.44 8.60
N LEU A 21 7.73 5.13 8.41
CA LEU A 21 9.00 4.72 9.02
C LEU A 21 8.99 4.83 10.54
N ALA A 22 8.32 5.86 11.09
CA ALA A 22 8.16 6.00 12.54
C ALA A 22 7.38 4.80 13.12
N ILE A 23 6.32 4.36 12.44
CA ILE A 23 5.55 3.16 12.83
C ILE A 23 6.41 1.91 12.75
N VAL A 24 7.15 1.72 11.65
CA VAL A 24 8.06 0.56 11.50
C VAL A 24 9.10 0.53 12.62
N ARG A 25 9.71 1.67 12.95
CA ARG A 25 10.67 1.78 14.05
C ARG A 25 10.04 1.37 15.38
N GLU A 26 8.85 1.87 15.67
CA GLU A 26 8.15 1.55 16.91
C GLU A 26 7.79 0.05 16.99
N LEU A 27 7.29 -0.53 15.91
CA LEU A 27 6.98 -1.96 15.84
C LEU A 27 8.21 -2.83 16.07
N ARG A 28 9.37 -2.47 15.51
CA ARG A 28 10.63 -3.19 15.74
C ARG A 28 11.09 -3.11 17.20
N LEU A 29 10.86 -1.99 17.88
CA LEU A 29 11.18 -1.86 19.31
C LEU A 29 10.27 -2.74 20.17
N GLN A 30 8.97 -2.77 19.87
CA GLN A 30 8.00 -3.54 20.66
C GLN A 30 8.00 -5.03 20.34
N LYS A 31 8.34 -5.40 19.10
CA LYS A 31 8.26 -6.75 18.53
C LYS A 31 9.52 -7.05 17.71
N PRO A 32 10.69 -7.20 18.34
CA PRO A 32 11.97 -7.33 17.63
C PRO A 32 12.09 -8.58 16.75
N GLU A 33 11.30 -9.61 17.02
CA GLU A 33 11.29 -10.87 16.25
C GLU A 33 10.23 -10.90 15.15
N ALA A 34 9.41 -9.86 15.02
CA ALA A 34 8.32 -9.85 14.03
C ALA A 34 8.80 -9.36 12.67
N THR A 35 8.45 -10.09 11.61
CA THR A 35 8.53 -9.56 10.25
C THR A 35 7.43 -8.54 10.01
N ILE A 36 7.78 -7.34 9.55
CA ILE A 36 6.85 -6.24 9.29
C ILE A 36 6.58 -6.16 7.79
N VAL A 37 5.30 -6.24 7.40
CA VAL A 37 4.89 -6.04 6.00
C VAL A 37 4.27 -4.66 5.82
N ILE A 38 4.94 -3.79 5.07
CA ILE A 38 4.42 -2.50 4.63
C ILE A 38 3.60 -2.73 3.36
N ASN A 39 2.28 -2.59 3.49
CA ASN A 39 1.38 -2.63 2.33
C ASN A 39 1.43 -1.28 1.61
N GLY A 40 1.69 -1.32 0.30
CA GLY A 40 1.66 -0.15 -0.56
C GLY A 40 0.30 0.55 -0.56
N LEU A 41 0.31 1.85 -0.80
CA LEU A 41 -0.91 2.61 -1.01
C LEU A 41 -1.62 2.11 -2.27
N LEU A 42 -2.89 1.76 -2.12
CA LEU A 42 -3.77 1.42 -3.22
C LEU A 42 -4.09 2.67 -4.04
N PRO A 43 -4.34 2.52 -5.35
CA PRO A 43 -4.67 3.66 -6.18
C PRO A 43 -6.04 4.23 -5.80
N ARG A 44 -6.20 5.52 -6.05
CA ARG A 44 -7.43 6.25 -5.73
C ARG A 44 -7.78 7.23 -6.83
N SER A 45 -9.02 7.69 -6.82
CA SER A 45 -9.52 8.62 -7.81
C SER A 45 -10.56 9.56 -7.23
N LYS A 46 -10.57 10.79 -7.74
CA LYS A 46 -11.63 11.77 -7.44
C LYS A 46 -12.77 11.72 -8.45
N SER A 47 -12.55 11.20 -9.65
CA SER A 47 -13.56 11.10 -10.71
C SER A 47 -13.24 9.97 -11.69
N ARG A 48 -14.22 9.52 -12.49
CA ARG A 48 -14.05 8.40 -13.44
C ARG A 48 -12.86 8.54 -14.40
N THR A 49 -12.43 9.77 -14.69
CA THR A 49 -11.35 10.06 -15.64
C THR A 49 -10.08 10.60 -14.97
N ASP A 50 -10.11 10.86 -13.66
CA ASP A 50 -8.99 11.45 -12.93
C ASP A 50 -8.51 10.51 -11.83
N VAL A 51 -7.36 9.89 -12.08
CA VAL A 51 -6.61 9.18 -11.05
C VAL A 51 -5.88 10.23 -10.22
N ALA A 52 -6.62 10.80 -9.27
CA ALA A 52 -6.04 11.75 -8.35
C ALA A 52 -4.84 11.12 -7.61
N PHE A 53 -3.72 11.83 -7.62
CA PHE A 53 -2.53 11.53 -6.81
C PHE A 53 -1.72 10.30 -7.25
N ALA A 54 -1.90 9.85 -8.49
CA ALA A 54 -1.20 8.69 -9.04
C ALA A 54 0.33 8.78 -8.87
N ASP A 55 0.92 9.92 -9.27
CA ASP A 55 2.36 10.14 -9.22
C ASP A 55 2.89 10.15 -7.78
N ASP A 56 2.21 10.85 -6.88
CA ASP A 56 2.61 10.93 -5.48
C ASP A 56 2.48 9.57 -4.78
N PHE A 57 1.43 8.80 -5.07
CA PHE A 57 1.25 7.46 -4.50
C PHE A 57 2.31 6.49 -5.04
N ALA A 58 2.64 6.58 -6.33
CA ALA A 58 3.72 5.83 -6.93
C ALA A 58 5.07 6.21 -6.29
N GLU A 59 5.33 7.49 -6.04
CA GLU A 59 6.54 7.94 -5.37
C GLU A 59 6.62 7.44 -3.92
N ILE A 60 5.53 7.54 -3.14
CA ILE A 60 5.45 7.02 -1.77
C ILE A 60 5.75 5.52 -1.77
N ASN A 61 5.06 4.74 -2.60
CA ASN A 61 5.25 3.29 -2.69
C ASN A 61 6.68 2.92 -3.08
N ARG A 62 7.24 3.60 -4.09
CA ARG A 62 8.63 3.39 -4.50
C ARG A 62 9.61 3.65 -3.35
N ARG A 63 9.44 4.75 -2.62
CA ARG A 63 10.31 5.10 -1.49
C ARG A 63 10.18 4.12 -0.34
N LEU A 64 8.97 3.70 0.00
CA LEU A 64 8.74 2.68 1.03
C LEU A 64 9.35 1.34 0.64
N SER A 65 9.23 0.93 -0.63
CA SER A 65 9.90 -0.25 -1.17
C SER A 65 11.41 -0.17 -1.01
N CYS A 66 12.03 0.90 -1.53
CA CYS A 66 13.48 1.07 -1.45
C CYS A 66 14.00 1.06 -0.01
N ILE A 67 13.23 1.59 0.95
CA ILE A 67 13.63 1.57 2.36
C ILE A 67 13.46 0.19 2.97
N ALA A 68 12.37 -0.51 2.68
CA ALA A 68 12.17 -1.89 3.13
C ALA A 68 13.33 -2.79 2.65
N ASP A 69 13.80 -2.62 1.42
CA ASP A 69 14.93 -3.37 0.87
C ASP A 69 16.27 -3.13 1.62
N THR A 70 16.36 -2.07 2.43
CA THR A 70 17.55 -1.74 3.24
C THR A 70 17.45 -2.20 4.70
N LEU A 71 16.33 -2.79 5.11
CA LEU A 71 16.03 -3.13 6.50
C LEU A 71 15.74 -4.63 6.63
N ASP A 72 16.45 -5.31 7.53
CA ASP A 72 16.14 -6.70 7.87
C ASP A 72 14.73 -6.82 8.43
N ASP A 73 14.04 -7.92 8.11
CA ASP A 73 12.70 -8.26 8.59
C ASP A 73 11.61 -7.21 8.29
N VAL A 74 11.84 -6.34 7.29
CA VAL A 74 10.84 -5.42 6.76
C VAL A 74 10.64 -5.71 5.28
N VAL A 75 9.39 -5.94 4.90
CA VAL A 75 9.02 -6.31 3.54
C VAL A 75 8.00 -5.32 3.00
N PHE A 76 8.22 -4.84 1.78
CA PHE A 76 7.19 -4.10 1.06
C PHE A 76 6.33 -5.04 0.23
N PHE A 77 5.02 -4.79 0.21
CA PHE A 77 4.07 -5.50 -0.65
C PHE A 77 3.25 -4.50 -1.46
N ASP A 78 3.51 -4.47 -2.77
CA ASP A 78 2.70 -3.70 -3.71
C ASP A 78 1.53 -4.53 -4.23
N ALA A 79 0.32 -4.07 -3.91
CA ALA A 79 -0.92 -4.64 -4.39
C ALA A 79 -1.67 -3.72 -5.36
N ALA A 80 -1.11 -2.56 -5.72
CA ALA A 80 -1.79 -1.55 -6.53
C ALA A 80 -2.20 -2.11 -7.91
N TYR A 81 -1.38 -3.01 -8.48
CA TYR A 81 -1.65 -3.66 -9.77
C TYR A 81 -2.99 -4.40 -9.83
N LEU A 82 -3.50 -4.91 -8.70
CA LEU A 82 -4.78 -5.63 -8.63
C LEU A 82 -5.99 -4.72 -8.90
N PHE A 83 -5.80 -3.41 -8.80
CA PHE A 83 -6.85 -2.40 -8.85
C PHE A 83 -6.86 -1.60 -10.15
N TRP A 84 -5.96 -1.91 -11.07
CA TRP A 84 -5.94 -1.36 -12.42
C TRP A 84 -6.62 -2.31 -13.41
N THR A 85 -7.24 -1.74 -14.44
CA THR A 85 -7.65 -2.45 -15.65
C THR A 85 -6.47 -2.49 -16.64
N GLU A 86 -6.52 -3.39 -17.61
CA GLU A 86 -5.45 -3.57 -18.61
C GLU A 86 -5.19 -2.31 -19.44
N ASP A 87 -6.21 -1.46 -19.62
CA ASP A 87 -6.12 -0.17 -20.32
C ASP A 87 -5.64 0.99 -19.44
N GLY A 88 -5.20 0.71 -18.20
CA GLY A 88 -4.63 1.70 -17.27
C GLY A 88 -5.68 2.50 -16.47
N GLY A 89 -6.96 2.13 -16.56
CA GLY A 89 -8.03 2.71 -15.75
C GLY A 89 -8.16 2.06 -14.36
N LEU A 90 -8.90 2.70 -13.45
CA LEU A 90 -9.25 2.07 -12.18
C LEU A 90 -10.34 1.02 -12.37
N ASN A 91 -10.13 -0.17 -11.81
CA ASN A 91 -11.11 -1.23 -11.80
C ASN A 91 -12.25 -0.89 -10.82
N ARG A 92 -13.36 -0.36 -11.34
CA ARG A 92 -14.53 0.05 -10.54
C ARG A 92 -15.30 -1.12 -9.92
N THR A 93 -15.12 -2.34 -10.40
CA THR A 93 -15.63 -3.53 -9.71
C THR A 93 -14.85 -3.79 -8.41
N MET A 94 -13.55 -3.50 -8.42
CA MET A 94 -12.68 -3.65 -7.26
C MET A 94 -12.77 -2.44 -6.31
N LEU A 95 -12.87 -1.22 -6.84
CA LEU A 95 -13.00 0.06 -6.12
C LEU A 95 -14.28 0.80 -6.55
N PRO A 96 -15.46 0.45 -6.00
CA PRO A 96 -16.74 1.01 -6.44
C PRO A 96 -16.82 2.53 -6.39
N ASP A 97 -16.29 3.14 -5.32
CA ASP A 97 -16.25 4.59 -5.14
C ASP A 97 -14.91 5.21 -5.60
N GLY A 98 -13.96 4.39 -6.06
CA GLY A 98 -12.62 4.84 -6.44
C GLY A 98 -11.66 5.07 -5.28
N LEU A 99 -11.96 4.57 -4.09
CA LEU A 99 -11.07 4.65 -2.92
C LEU A 99 -11.10 3.38 -2.06
N HIS A 100 -12.30 2.89 -1.71
CA HIS A 100 -12.46 1.76 -0.81
C HIS A 100 -12.65 0.46 -1.60
N PRO A 101 -11.87 -0.60 -1.31
CA PRO A 101 -12.11 -1.91 -1.90
C PRO A 101 -13.54 -2.38 -1.57
N GLY A 102 -14.31 -2.72 -2.60
CA GLY A 102 -15.63 -3.35 -2.44
C GLY A 102 -15.49 -4.80 -1.97
N GLU A 103 -16.57 -5.58 -2.05
CA GLU A 103 -16.53 -7.01 -1.68
C GLU A 103 -15.49 -7.79 -2.51
N VAL A 104 -15.55 -7.64 -3.84
CA VAL A 104 -14.63 -8.31 -4.77
C VAL A 104 -13.19 -7.82 -4.54
N GLY A 105 -12.99 -6.51 -4.45
CA GLY A 105 -11.69 -5.90 -4.20
C GLY A 105 -11.05 -6.38 -2.91
N SER A 106 -11.81 -6.39 -1.81
CA SER A 106 -11.35 -6.85 -0.50
C SER A 106 -10.98 -8.33 -0.51
N ARG A 107 -11.76 -9.18 -1.20
CA ARG A 107 -11.49 -10.61 -1.30
C ARG A 107 -10.20 -10.91 -2.05
N VAL A 108 -10.01 -10.29 -3.21
CA VAL A 108 -8.81 -10.48 -4.04
C VAL A 108 -7.57 -9.93 -3.33
N TRP A 109 -7.65 -8.72 -2.77
CA TRP A 109 -6.53 -8.14 -2.03
C TRP A 109 -6.20 -8.91 -0.76
N GLY A 110 -7.21 -9.35 -0.01
CA GLY A 110 -7.04 -10.19 1.17
C GLY A 110 -6.34 -11.51 0.85
N GLN A 111 -6.73 -12.18 -0.24
CA GLN A 111 -6.05 -13.39 -0.69
C GLN A 111 -4.59 -13.11 -1.04
N ALA A 112 -4.31 -12.02 -1.77
CA ALA A 112 -2.94 -11.65 -2.11
C ALA A 112 -2.07 -11.34 -0.88
N ILE A 113 -2.66 -10.75 0.17
CA ILE A 113 -1.98 -10.56 1.47
C ILE A 113 -1.66 -11.92 2.11
N VAL A 114 -2.63 -12.85 2.16
CA VAL A 114 -2.43 -14.19 2.72
C VAL A 114 -1.31 -14.92 1.98
N ASP A 115 -1.36 -14.94 0.65
CA ASP A 115 -0.34 -15.58 -0.19
C ASP A 115 1.04 -14.96 0.06
N ARG A 116 1.11 -13.63 0.22
CA ARG A 116 2.36 -12.94 0.52
C ARG A 116 2.92 -13.32 1.88
N VAL A 117 2.08 -13.37 2.91
CA VAL A 117 2.50 -13.73 4.27
C VAL A 117 2.97 -15.18 4.34
N LEU A 118 2.23 -16.11 3.72
CA LEU A 118 2.64 -17.52 3.66
C LEU A 118 4.01 -17.69 3.00
N LYS A 119 4.25 -16.98 1.88
CA LYS A 119 5.56 -16.99 1.21
C LYS A 119 6.69 -16.44 2.07
N ILE A 120 6.43 -15.45 2.92
CA ILE A 120 7.42 -14.89 3.86
C ILE A 120 7.74 -15.91 4.96
N ASP A 121 6.72 -16.60 5.47
CA ASP A 121 6.85 -17.62 6.53
C ASP A 121 7.46 -18.95 6.03
N GLY A 122 7.78 -19.05 4.73
CA GLY A 122 8.28 -20.29 4.12
C GLY A 122 7.20 -21.35 3.90
N GLY A 123 5.92 -20.99 4.06
CA GLY A 123 4.79 -21.81 3.70
C GLY A 123 4.49 -21.67 2.20
N LEU A 124 4.94 -22.67 1.43
CA LEU A 124 4.81 -22.85 -0.04
C LEU A 124 5.88 -22.14 -0.90
#